data_AF-A0A0A9EW93-F1
#
_entry.id   AF-A0A0A9EW93-F1
#
_cell.length_a   1.000
_cell.length_b   1.000
_cell.length_c   1.000
_cell.angle_alpha   90.00
_cell.angle_beta   90.00
_cell.angle_gamma   90.00
#
_symmetry.space_group_name_H-M   'P 1'
#
loop_
_entity.id
_entity.type
_entity.pdbx_description
1 polymer ?
#
loop_
_entity_poly.entity_id
_entity_poly.type
_entity_poly.pdbx_seq_one_letter_code
_entity_poly.pdbx_strand_id
1 'polypeptide(L)' 'MKEVMKIGGGNGYNIPHIRKAMLERQGHLPLQLKCNAVLVNEVMAQIN' A
#
# COMPACT_ATOMS: atom_id res chain seq x y z
N MET A 1 4.22 10.23 0.96
CA MET A 1 4.22 8.75 0.90
C MET A 1 3.05 8.13 0.11
N LYS A 2 1.95 8.85 -0.21
CA LYS A 2 0.73 8.24 -0.80
C LYS A 2 0.77 7.96 -2.31
N GLU A 3 1.71 8.52 -3.06
CA GLU A 3 1.76 8.32 -4.52
C GLU A 3 2.98 7.55 -5.02
N VAL A 4 4.10 7.55 -4.28
CA VAL A 4 5.34 6.91 -4.74
C VAL A 4 5.29 5.38 -4.71
N MET A 5 4.41 4.78 -3.88
CA MET A 5 4.22 3.32 -3.82
C MET A 5 3.38 2.77 -4.98
N LYS A 6 2.77 3.65 -5.75
CA LYS A 6 2.15 3.34 -7.03
C LYS A 6 3.30 3.17 -8.00
N ILE A 7 3.55 1.97 -8.53
CA ILE A 7 4.71 1.65 -9.41
C ILE A 7 4.88 2.77 -10.45
N GLY A 8 5.82 3.70 -10.22
CA GLY A 8 5.98 4.91 -11.06
C GLY A 8 4.71 5.73 -11.34
N GLY A 9 3.71 5.75 -10.44
CA GLY A 9 2.41 6.40 -10.65
C GLY A 9 1.28 5.52 -11.25
N GLY A 10 1.56 4.25 -11.59
CA GLY A 10 0.57 3.27 -12.09
C GLY A 10 -0.11 2.37 -11.04
N ASN A 11 -1.38 1.97 -11.27
CA ASN A 11 -2.19 1.07 -10.42
C ASN A 11 -1.69 -0.40 -10.35
N GLY A 12 -0.38 -0.64 -10.53
CA GLY A 12 0.20 -1.99 -10.63
C GLY A 12 0.32 -2.75 -9.30
N TYR A 13 -0.12 -2.18 -8.18
CA TYR A 13 -0.28 -2.91 -6.94
C TYR A 13 -1.73 -3.37 -6.79
N ASN A 14 -1.92 -4.64 -6.45
CA ASN A 14 -3.22 -5.20 -6.18
C ASN A 14 -3.76 -4.50 -4.93
N ILE A 15 -4.61 -3.47 -5.10
CA ILE A 15 -5.28 -2.80 -3.99
C ILE A 15 -6.12 -3.88 -3.35
N PRO A 16 -5.75 -4.39 -2.16
CA PRO A 16 -6.48 -5.49 -1.61
C PRO A 16 -7.87 -4.93 -1.28
N HIS A 17 -8.92 -5.55 -1.83
CA HIS A 17 -10.31 -5.20 -1.57
C HIS A 17 -10.67 -5.62 -0.13
N ILE A 18 -9.95 -5.09 0.87
CA ILE A 18 -10.04 -5.42 2.29
C ILE A 18 -11.33 -4.93 2.95
N ARG A 19 -12.32 -4.48 2.16
CA ARG A 19 -13.59 -3.95 2.66
C ARG A 19 -13.36 -2.89 3.75
N LYS A 20 -12.50 -1.92 3.46
CA LYS A 20 -12.02 -0.88 4.40
C LYS A 20 -13.12 -0.35 5.32
N ALA A 21 -14.23 0.10 4.74
CA ALA A 21 -15.35 0.68 5.50
C ALA A 21 -15.99 -0.29 6.51
N MET A 22 -16.02 -1.59 6.21
CA MET A 22 -16.53 -2.62 7.13
C MET A 22 -15.53 -2.86 8.27
N LEU A 23 -14.25 -3.01 7.95
CA LEU A 23 -13.21 -3.22 8.96
C LEU A 23 -13.04 -2.00 9.89
N GLU A 24 -13.16 -0.78 9.38
CA GLU A 24 -13.13 0.45 10.19
C GLU A 24 -14.28 0.48 11.19
N ARG A 25 -15.50 0.15 10.76
CA ARG A 25 -16.67 0.09 11.65
C ARG A 25 -16.55 -0.97 12.73
N GLN A 26 -15.86 -2.07 12.45
CA GLN A 26 -15.64 -3.16 13.40
C GLN A 26 -14.39 -2.94 14.29
N GLY A 27 -13.61 -1.88 14.06
CA GLY A 27 -12.34 -1.66 14.77
C GLY A 27 -11.24 -2.67 14.39
N HIS A 28 -11.39 -3.36 13.27
CA HIS A 28 -10.47 -4.40 12.78
C HIS A 28 -9.68 -3.95 11.54
N LEU A 29 -9.66 -2.65 11.22
CA LEU A 29 -8.84 -2.16 10.12
C LEU A 29 -7.36 -2.33 10.48
N PRO A 30 -6.59 -3.11 9.69
CA PRO A 30 -5.17 -3.30 9.96
C PRO A 30 -4.41 -1.99 9.78
N LEU A 31 -3.52 -1.68 10.73
CA LEU A 31 -2.63 -0.52 10.65
C LEU A 31 -1.51 -0.69 9.63
N GLN A 32 -1.22 -1.95 9.25
CA GLN A 32 -0.16 -2.29 8.30
C GLN A 32 -0.64 -3.40 7.35
N LEU A 33 -0.26 -3.30 6.08
CA LEU A 33 -0.48 -4.34 5.08
C LEU A 33 0.86 -4.95 4.69
N LYS A 34 0.85 -6.24 4.37
CA LYS A 34 2.03 -6.87 3.77
C LYS A 34 2.32 -6.20 2.43
N CYS A 35 3.54 -5.71 2.27
CA CYS A 35 4.04 -5.13 1.03
C CYS A 35 5.26 -5.94 0.57
N ASN A 36 5.49 -6.00 -0.74
CA ASN A 36 6.66 -6.68 -1.29
C ASN A 36 7.93 -5.86 -0.96
N ALA A 37 8.89 -6.48 -0.28
CA ALA A 37 10.13 -5.82 0.14
C ALA A 37 10.96 -5.28 -1.04
N VAL A 38 10.92 -5.94 -2.20
CA VAL A 38 11.62 -5.48 -3.42
C VAL A 38 11.05 -4.14 -3.88
N LEU A 39 9.72 -4.05 -3.97
CA LEU A 39 9.01 -2.82 -4.35
C LEU A 39 9.28 -1.67 -3.38
N VAL A 40 9.31 -1.97 -2.07
CA VAL A 40 9.62 -0.96 -1.05
C VAL A 40 11.02 -0.39 -1.26
N ASN A 41 12.01 -1.24 -1.49
CA ASN A 41 13.39 -0.81 -1.72
C ASN A 41 13.55 0.01 -3.02
N GLU A 42 12.90 -0.42 -4.11
CA GLU A 42 12.90 0.30 -5.39
C GLU A 42 12.32 1.71 -5.24
N VAL A 43 11.18 1.85 -4.54
CA VAL A 43 10.52 3.14 -4.31
C VAL A 43 11.36 4.04 -3.40
N MET A 44 11.95 3.50 -2.33
CA MET A 44 12.80 4.27 -1.43
C MET A 44 14.05 4.81 -2.14
N ALA A 45 14.58 4.08 -3.11
CA ALA A 45 15.70 4.53 -3.92
C ALA A 45 15.36 5.71 -4.86
N GLN A 46 14.08 5.93 -5.20
CA GLN A 46 13.62 7.06 -6.02
C GLN A 46 13.33 8.34 -5.24
N ILE A 47 13.28 8.27 -3.91
CA ILE A 47 12.97 9.41 -3.02
C ILE A 47 14.26 10.07 -2.49
N ASN A 48 15.42 9.42 -2.64
CA ASN A 48 16.75 9.96 -2.33
C ASN A 48 17.37 10.67 -3.53
#